data_AF-A0A956HG59-F1
#
_entry.id   AF-A0A956HG59-F1
#
_cell.length_a   1.000
_cell.length_b   1.000
_cell.length_c   1.000
_cell.angle_alpha   90.00
_cell.angle_beta   90.00
_cell.angle_gamma   90.00
#
_symmetry.space_group_name_H-M   'P 1'
#
loop_
_entity.id
_entity.type
_entity.pdbx_description
1 polymer ?
#
loop_
_entity_poly.entity_id
_entity_poly.type
_entity_poly.pdbx_seq_one_letter_code
_entity_poly.pdbx_strand_id
1 'polypeptide(L)'
;MTRIPFRARVPAMDSVDAVVDRGLTAVEEEDLERALEALDEAQRLVGENHVRVLHLAGLIAWSEGRLENAAGYLQQAVDAGAEQAEIYLDCAECLATSDQDHGEAEAVLRSLLSREGADEEAKDQAHLLLAQLRLEDDDVDDALDELDAISDARKSDPVYLSTRAMVLAAGGRDEEAAGALERAVELEPDDADLHYQLALLRELRGEEAAARASMLRVLELDVIDGEESGYTPLSEKEREALRARFEEDILTEVPDAVLARMATVPILVQRRATREQVAEGVNPRAPIAFHGEPARELADGSLQDGTLRGIIIMRDLLLDEVDSEDDLVPVMMLSLLEELRAFFRLDDLQMASG
;
A
#
# COMPACT_ATOMS: atom_id res chain seq x y z
N MET A 1 30.62 43.38 -48.85
CA MET A 1 30.71 43.91 -47.46
C MET A 1 29.28 44.18 -47.00
N THR A 2 28.67 43.51 -46.03
CA THR A 2 29.07 42.46 -45.09
C THR A 2 27.75 41.81 -44.67
N ARG A 3 27.54 40.53 -44.97
CA ARG A 3 26.37 39.78 -44.46
C ARG A 3 26.55 39.69 -42.94
N ILE A 4 25.67 40.34 -42.19
CA ILE A 4 25.54 40.13 -40.75
C ILE A 4 25.03 38.69 -40.57
N PRO A 5 25.69 37.82 -39.79
CA PRO A 5 25.20 36.48 -39.59
C PRO A 5 23.93 36.56 -38.74
N PHE A 6 22.88 35.91 -39.23
CA PHE A 6 21.70 35.56 -38.46
C PHE A 6 22.18 34.70 -37.28
N ARG A 7 22.26 35.29 -36.07
CA ARG A 7 22.38 34.51 -34.84
C ARG A 7 21.09 33.70 -34.74
N ALA A 8 21.16 32.41 -35.08
CA ALA A 8 20.16 31.46 -34.64
C ALA A 8 20.03 31.66 -33.12
N ARG A 9 18.82 31.97 -32.68
CA ARG A 9 18.46 31.94 -31.27
C ARG A 9 18.62 30.48 -30.88
N VAL A 10 19.74 30.14 -30.24
CA VAL A 10 19.86 28.87 -29.52
C VAL A 10 18.65 28.84 -28.59
N PRO A 11 17.77 27.83 -28.64
CA PRO A 11 16.73 27.70 -27.63
C PRO A 11 17.45 27.77 -26.27
N ALA A 12 16.88 28.48 -25.30
CA ALA A 12 17.46 28.44 -23.96
C ALA A 12 17.58 26.95 -23.61
N MET A 13 18.81 26.45 -23.42
CA MET A 13 18.99 25.12 -22.86
C MET A 13 18.29 25.19 -21.52
N ASP A 14 17.23 24.39 -21.36
CA ASP A 14 16.60 24.22 -20.06
C ASP A 14 17.71 23.78 -19.10
N SER A 15 17.70 24.32 -17.87
CA SER A 15 18.66 23.87 -16.85
C SER A 15 18.44 22.38 -16.61
N VAL A 16 19.49 21.68 -16.16
CA VAL A 16 19.33 20.26 -15.77
C VAL A 16 18.16 20.09 -14.79
N ASP A 17 17.99 21.04 -13.86
CA ASP A 17 16.88 21.04 -12.91
C ASP A 17 15.53 21.07 -13.63
N ALA A 18 15.33 21.98 -14.59
CA ALA A 18 14.07 22.06 -15.34
C ALA A 18 13.81 20.80 -16.18
N VAL A 19 14.85 20.18 -16.74
CA VAL A 19 14.70 18.90 -17.47
C VAL A 19 14.30 17.78 -16.51
N VAL A 20 14.97 17.69 -15.37
CA VAL A 20 14.69 16.68 -14.34
C VAL A 20 13.30 16.86 -13.77
N ASP A 21 12.90 18.08 -13.40
CA ASP A 21 11.57 18.36 -12.83
C ASP A 21 10.45 17.94 -13.79
N ARG A 22 10.62 18.18 -15.10
CA ARG A 22 9.68 17.64 -16.11
C ARG A 22 9.66 16.11 -16.14
N GLY A 23 10.81 15.48 -15.96
CA GLY A 23 10.92 14.03 -15.88
C GLY A 23 10.21 13.48 -14.65
N LEU A 24 10.38 14.12 -13.49
CA LEU A 24 9.72 13.73 -12.25
C LEU A 24 8.19 13.87 -12.38
N THR A 25 7.70 14.99 -12.92
CA THR A 25 6.27 15.14 -13.22
C THR A 25 5.77 14.08 -14.21
N ALA A 26 6.59 13.69 -15.20
CA ALA A 26 6.20 12.60 -16.10
C ALA A 26 6.13 11.24 -15.40
N VAL A 27 6.98 10.99 -14.39
CA VAL A 27 6.86 9.80 -13.53
C VAL A 27 5.56 9.84 -12.72
N GLU A 28 5.22 10.97 -12.11
CA GLU A 28 3.96 11.16 -11.39
C GLU A 28 2.72 10.99 -12.29
N GLU A 29 2.82 11.38 -13.55
CA GLU A 29 1.79 11.20 -14.59
C GLU A 29 1.75 9.78 -15.18
N GLU A 30 2.61 8.86 -14.70
CA GLU A 30 2.84 7.51 -15.25
C GLU A 30 3.23 7.50 -16.75
N ASP A 31 3.72 8.63 -17.26
CA ASP A 31 4.19 8.79 -18.64
C ASP A 31 5.69 8.43 -18.73
N LEU A 32 5.95 7.12 -18.69
CA LEU A 32 7.30 6.55 -18.71
C LEU A 32 8.09 6.95 -19.98
N GLU A 33 7.41 7.15 -21.11
CA GLU A 33 8.06 7.59 -22.35
C GLU A 33 8.66 9.00 -22.18
N ARG A 34 7.88 9.96 -21.68
CA ARG A 34 8.37 11.32 -21.42
C ARG A 34 9.41 11.36 -20.30
N ALA A 35 9.27 10.52 -19.28
CA ALA A 35 10.25 10.42 -18.20
C ALA A 35 11.63 9.97 -18.74
N LEU A 36 11.65 8.93 -19.59
CA LEU A 36 12.88 8.43 -20.22
C LEU A 36 13.51 9.44 -21.19
N GLU A 37 12.70 10.19 -21.95
CA GLU A 37 13.20 11.28 -22.80
C GLU A 37 13.89 12.37 -21.98
N ALA A 38 13.29 12.78 -20.87
CA ALA A 38 13.86 13.75 -19.95
C ALA A 38 15.16 13.22 -19.31
N LEU A 39 15.21 11.94 -18.95
CA LEU A 39 16.41 11.31 -18.41
C LEU A 39 17.56 11.32 -19.42
N ASP A 40 17.34 10.92 -20.68
CA ASP A 40 18.37 10.96 -21.74
C ASP A 40 18.86 12.39 -21.98
N GLU A 41 17.94 13.37 -21.99
CA GLU A 41 18.31 14.77 -22.12
C GLU A 41 19.19 15.25 -20.96
N ALA A 42 18.80 14.97 -19.71
CA ALA A 42 19.55 15.38 -18.53
C ALA A 42 20.94 14.72 -18.49
N GLN A 43 21.04 13.44 -18.83
CA GLN A 43 22.31 12.71 -18.95
C GLN A 43 23.24 13.34 -20.00
N ARG A 44 22.72 13.78 -21.15
CA ARG A 44 23.51 14.49 -22.16
C ARG A 44 24.01 15.86 -21.71
N LEU A 45 23.28 16.52 -20.81
CA LEU A 45 23.62 17.87 -20.32
C LEU A 45 24.73 17.84 -19.26
N VAL A 46 24.64 16.92 -18.29
CA VAL A 46 25.50 16.94 -17.10
C VAL A 46 26.17 15.60 -16.76
N GLY A 47 25.83 14.52 -17.47
CA GLY A 47 26.31 13.16 -17.22
C GLY A 47 25.40 12.34 -16.31
N GLU A 48 25.54 11.02 -16.38
CA GLU A 48 24.71 10.04 -15.67
C GLU A 48 24.86 10.08 -14.14
N ASN A 49 26.04 10.47 -13.63
CA ASN A 49 26.34 10.48 -12.19
C ASN A 49 26.01 11.82 -11.51
N HIS A 50 25.27 12.70 -12.17
CA HIS A 50 24.82 13.95 -11.55
C HIS A 50 23.67 13.67 -10.57
N VAL A 51 23.69 14.26 -9.37
CA VAL A 51 22.71 14.02 -8.29
C VAL A 51 21.25 14.03 -8.78
N ARG A 52 20.83 15.08 -9.50
CA ARG A 52 19.45 15.18 -10.03
C ARG A 52 19.13 14.15 -11.12
N VAL A 53 20.14 13.68 -11.86
CA VAL A 53 19.98 12.64 -12.89
C VAL A 53 19.82 11.27 -12.23
N LEU A 54 20.64 10.99 -11.21
CA LEU A 54 20.51 9.80 -10.37
C LEU A 54 19.14 9.75 -9.68
N HIS A 55 18.66 10.89 -9.18
CA HIS A 55 17.33 11.00 -8.61
C HIS A 55 16.22 10.58 -9.60
N LEU A 56 16.20 11.17 -10.79
CA LEU A 56 15.23 10.81 -11.83
C LEU A 56 15.37 9.35 -12.29
N ALA A 57 16.60 8.86 -12.45
CA ALA A 57 16.84 7.46 -12.79
C ALA A 57 16.32 6.50 -11.72
N GLY A 58 16.45 6.89 -10.44
CA GLY A 58 15.91 6.19 -9.28
C GLY A 58 14.40 6.10 -9.33
N LEU A 59 13.69 7.23 -9.47
CA LEU A 59 12.23 7.23 -9.53
C LEU A 59 11.67 6.51 -10.76
N ILE A 60 12.34 6.62 -11.92
CA ILE A 60 11.96 5.83 -13.11
C ILE A 60 12.11 4.34 -12.82
N ALA A 61 13.25 3.92 -12.29
CA ALA A 61 13.47 2.51 -11.95
C ALA A 61 12.45 2.01 -10.91
N TRP A 62 12.06 2.87 -9.95
CA TRP A 62 11.05 2.55 -8.95
C TRP A 62 9.68 2.36 -9.58
N SER A 63 9.25 3.28 -10.46
CA SER A 63 7.99 3.18 -11.19
C SER A 63 7.89 1.93 -12.08
N GLU A 64 9.03 1.38 -12.51
CA GLU A 64 9.10 0.12 -13.27
C GLU A 64 9.20 -1.14 -12.37
N GLY A 65 9.07 -1.00 -11.05
CA GLY A 65 9.20 -2.10 -10.08
C GLY A 65 10.63 -2.64 -9.91
N ARG A 66 11.64 -1.93 -10.44
CA ARG A 66 13.06 -2.34 -10.36
C ARG A 66 13.68 -1.81 -9.06
N LEU A 67 13.15 -2.25 -7.92
CA LEU A 67 13.40 -1.68 -6.59
C LEU A 67 14.90 -1.64 -6.22
N GLU A 68 15.68 -2.69 -6.51
CA GLU A 68 17.10 -2.69 -6.15
C GLU A 68 17.91 -1.69 -6.99
N ASN A 69 17.52 -1.50 -8.26
CA ASN A 69 18.15 -0.48 -9.11
C ASN A 69 17.75 0.92 -8.64
N ALA A 70 16.49 1.12 -8.26
CA ALA A 70 15.98 2.37 -7.75
C ALA A 70 16.72 2.80 -6.48
N ALA A 71 16.79 1.91 -5.48
CA ALA A 71 17.55 2.12 -4.26
C ALA A 71 19.02 2.43 -4.55
N GLY A 72 19.64 1.70 -5.48
CA GLY A 72 21.03 1.94 -5.88
C GLY A 72 21.27 3.33 -6.50
N TYR A 73 20.36 3.86 -7.31
CA TYR A 73 20.50 5.22 -7.87
C TYR A 73 20.25 6.30 -6.82
N LEU A 74 19.22 6.14 -5.97
CA LEU A 74 18.87 7.10 -4.93
C LEU A 74 19.98 7.17 -3.86
N GLN A 75 20.53 6.03 -3.45
CA GLN A 75 21.65 5.99 -2.52
C GLN A 75 22.90 6.70 -3.09
N GLN A 76 23.19 6.52 -4.38
CA GLN A 76 24.27 7.26 -5.03
C GLN A 76 24.02 8.78 -5.04
N ALA A 77 22.77 9.22 -5.18
CA ALA A 77 22.42 10.64 -5.10
C ALA A 77 22.62 11.20 -3.68
N VAL A 78 22.23 10.44 -2.65
CA VAL A 78 22.46 10.76 -1.24
C VAL A 78 23.97 10.83 -0.93
N ASP A 79 24.73 9.80 -1.33
CA ASP A 79 26.19 9.71 -1.11
C ASP A 79 26.97 10.82 -1.82
N ALA A 80 26.48 11.29 -2.97
CA ALA A 80 27.02 12.42 -3.70
C ALA A 80 26.72 13.78 -3.03
N GLY A 81 26.01 13.78 -1.89
CA GLY A 81 25.74 14.97 -1.08
C GLY A 81 24.59 15.80 -1.62
N ALA A 82 23.48 15.16 -2.01
CA ALA A 82 22.27 15.84 -2.45
C ALA A 82 21.90 17.02 -1.54
N GLU A 83 21.53 18.15 -2.16
CA GLU A 83 21.06 19.35 -1.43
C GLU A 83 19.57 19.25 -1.10
N GLN A 84 18.78 18.70 -2.02
CA GLN A 84 17.33 18.50 -1.92
C GLN A 84 17.00 17.47 -0.84
N ALA A 85 16.00 17.76 -0.01
CA ALA A 85 15.57 16.87 1.06
C ALA A 85 14.77 15.69 0.52
N GLU A 86 14.02 15.93 -0.55
CA GLU A 86 13.18 14.96 -1.26
C GLU A 86 14.00 13.73 -1.68
N ILE A 87 15.24 13.92 -2.13
CA ILE A 87 16.13 12.81 -2.53
C ILE A 87 16.38 11.84 -1.37
N TYR A 88 16.45 12.33 -0.12
CA TYR A 88 16.65 11.47 1.06
C TYR A 88 15.35 10.76 1.44
N LEU A 89 14.21 11.43 1.31
CA LEU A 89 12.89 10.86 1.58
C LEU A 89 12.60 9.73 0.59
N ASP A 90 12.74 10.00 -0.71
CA ASP A 90 12.56 9.03 -1.78
C ASP A 90 13.52 7.84 -1.64
N CYS A 91 14.79 8.12 -1.28
CA CYS A 91 15.76 7.06 -1.01
C CYS A 91 15.34 6.17 0.16
N ALA A 92 14.90 6.75 1.27
CA ALA A 92 14.50 6.00 2.46
C ALA A 92 13.25 5.16 2.21
N GLU A 93 12.24 5.72 1.55
CA GLU A 93 11.00 5.02 1.21
C GLU A 93 11.24 3.89 0.20
N CYS A 94 12.10 4.13 -0.81
CA CYS A 94 12.51 3.09 -1.74
C CYS A 94 13.29 1.95 -1.04
N LEU A 95 14.16 2.26 -0.08
CA LEU A 95 14.91 1.27 0.69
C LEU A 95 13.97 0.43 1.58
N ALA A 96 12.98 1.08 2.22
CA ALA A 96 11.96 0.40 3.01
C ALA A 96 11.16 -0.61 2.16
N THR A 97 10.88 -0.26 0.90
CA THR A 97 10.10 -1.11 -0.01
C THR A 97 10.92 -2.20 -0.70
N SER A 98 12.20 -1.97 -1.00
CA SER A 98 13.01 -2.89 -1.83
C SER A 98 13.40 -4.21 -1.17
N ASP A 99 13.69 -4.22 0.13
CA ASP A 99 14.14 -5.44 0.86
C ASP A 99 13.78 -5.39 2.35
N GLN A 100 12.89 -4.48 2.76
CA GLN A 100 12.64 -4.15 4.17
C GLN A 100 13.96 -3.85 4.94
N ASP A 101 14.93 -3.20 4.29
CA ASP A 101 16.16 -2.77 4.96
C ASP A 101 15.89 -1.51 5.78
N HIS A 102 15.17 -1.71 6.89
CA HIS A 102 14.77 -0.65 7.82
C HIS A 102 15.99 0.09 8.39
N GLY A 103 17.13 -0.61 8.50
CA GLY A 103 18.38 -0.04 9.02
C GLY A 103 18.99 1.00 8.08
N GLU A 104 19.07 0.68 6.78
CA GLU A 104 19.57 1.64 5.77
C GLU A 104 18.58 2.80 5.58
N ALA A 105 17.28 2.51 5.50
CA ALA A 105 16.23 3.54 5.41
C ALA A 105 16.29 4.51 6.60
N GLU A 106 16.36 3.99 7.83
CA GLU A 106 16.52 4.81 9.03
C GLU A 106 17.79 5.66 8.95
N ALA A 107 18.93 5.08 8.56
CA ALA A 107 20.19 5.81 8.47
C ALA A 107 20.08 7.03 7.53
N VAL A 108 19.40 6.87 6.39
CA VAL A 108 19.13 7.96 5.44
C VAL A 108 18.23 9.04 6.08
N LEU A 109 17.14 8.67 6.74
CA LEU A 109 16.23 9.62 7.41
C LEU A 109 16.91 10.38 8.54
N ARG A 110 17.70 9.69 9.38
CA ARG A 110 18.51 10.33 10.44
C ARG A 110 19.55 11.29 9.86
N SER A 111 20.12 10.95 8.71
CA SER A 111 21.03 11.86 8.00
C SER A 111 20.30 13.12 7.55
N LEU A 112 19.06 13.00 7.03
CA LEU A 112 18.22 14.14 6.66
C LEU A 112 17.92 15.05 7.85
N LEU A 113 17.49 14.47 8.97
CA LEU A 113 17.18 15.21 10.22
C LEU A 113 18.37 16.00 10.76
N SER A 114 19.60 15.52 10.54
CA SER A 114 20.83 16.17 10.99
C SER A 114 21.25 17.38 10.13
N ARG A 115 20.62 17.61 8.97
CA ARG A 115 21.00 18.67 8.03
C ARG A 115 20.42 20.02 8.46
N GLU A 116 21.29 21.04 8.50
CA GLU A 116 20.88 22.42 8.81
C GLU A 116 19.96 23.02 7.73
N GLY A 117 20.08 22.56 6.48
CA GLY A 117 19.31 23.08 5.34
C GLY A 117 17.96 22.40 5.09
N ALA A 118 17.63 21.34 5.84
CA ALA A 118 16.32 20.70 5.74
C ALA A 118 15.26 21.57 6.43
N ASP A 119 14.21 21.89 5.68
CA ASP A 119 13.05 22.59 6.20
C ASP A 119 12.22 21.70 7.14
N GLU A 120 11.25 22.32 7.80
CA GLU A 120 10.40 21.65 8.80
C GLU A 120 9.49 20.59 8.14
N GLU A 121 9.02 20.83 6.92
CA GLU A 121 8.14 19.91 6.20
C GLU A 121 8.84 18.59 5.87
N ALA A 122 10.08 18.66 5.36
CA ALA A 122 10.87 17.47 5.10
C ALA A 122 11.27 16.73 6.38
N LYS A 123 11.51 17.45 7.48
CA LYS A 123 11.81 16.82 8.79
C LYS A 123 10.57 16.12 9.36
N ASP A 124 9.41 16.74 9.24
CA ASP A 124 8.15 16.12 9.63
C ASP A 124 7.87 14.86 8.81
N GLN A 125 8.12 14.89 7.49
CA GLN A 125 7.99 13.70 6.64
C GLN A 125 8.98 12.61 7.06
N ALA A 126 10.22 12.98 7.41
CA ALA A 126 11.20 12.01 7.87
C ALA A 126 10.80 11.34 9.19
N HIS A 127 10.25 12.11 10.14
CA HIS A 127 9.70 11.56 11.39
C HIS A 127 8.49 10.65 11.13
N LEU A 128 7.64 11.00 10.17
CA LEU A 128 6.51 10.16 9.79
C LEU A 128 6.96 8.81 9.21
N LEU A 129 7.93 8.81 8.29
CA LEU A 129 8.51 7.59 7.74
C LEU A 129 9.23 6.76 8.81
N LEU A 130 9.97 7.40 9.74
CA LEU A 130 10.60 6.71 10.87
C LEU A 130 9.56 6.04 11.77
N ALA A 131 8.41 6.70 12.03
CA ALA A 131 7.34 6.11 12.82
C ALA A 131 6.72 4.88 12.16
N GLN A 132 6.60 4.88 10.83
CA GLN A 132 6.12 3.73 10.06
C GLN A 132 7.11 2.56 10.14
N LEU A 133 8.42 2.82 9.94
CA LEU A 133 9.46 1.80 10.09
C LEU A 133 9.47 1.20 11.51
N ARG A 134 9.35 2.04 12.54
CA ARG A 134 9.29 1.58 13.94
C ARG A 134 8.04 0.76 14.25
N LEU A 135 6.91 1.09 13.62
CA LEU A 135 5.69 0.31 13.74
C LEU A 135 5.86 -1.09 13.14
N GLU A 136 6.52 -1.20 11.99
CA GLU A 136 6.81 -2.49 11.36
C GLU A 136 7.76 -3.36 12.21
N ASP A 137 8.68 -2.72 12.95
CA ASP A 137 9.56 -3.37 13.92
C ASP A 137 8.86 -3.72 15.27
N ASP A 138 7.56 -3.42 15.43
CA ASP A 138 6.78 -3.54 16.68
C ASP A 138 7.31 -2.64 17.83
N ASP A 139 8.11 -1.63 17.51
CA ASP A 139 8.69 -0.65 18.44
C ASP A 139 7.72 0.53 18.66
N VAL A 140 6.56 0.24 19.28
CA VAL A 140 5.46 1.21 19.47
C VAL A 140 5.89 2.50 20.20
N ASP A 141 6.72 2.38 21.24
CA ASP A 141 7.16 3.54 22.02
C ASP A 141 8.02 4.51 21.18
N ASP A 142 8.98 3.97 20.43
CA ASP A 142 9.84 4.77 19.54
C ASP A 142 9.02 5.36 18.39
N ALA A 143 8.06 4.63 17.83
CA ALA A 143 7.15 5.15 16.81
C ALA A 143 6.34 6.36 17.32
N LEU A 144 5.87 6.32 18.58
CA LEU A 144 5.17 7.46 19.20
C LEU A 144 6.09 8.65 19.44
N ASP A 145 7.34 8.41 19.84
CA ASP A 145 8.34 9.48 20.04
C ASP A 145 8.64 10.21 18.72
N GLU A 146 8.74 9.48 17.60
CA GLU A 146 8.91 10.08 16.26
C GLU A 146 7.67 10.89 15.84
N LEU A 147 6.46 10.38 16.08
CA LEU A 147 5.22 11.12 15.81
C LEU A 147 5.08 12.39 16.68
N ASP A 148 5.52 12.32 17.95
CA ASP A 148 5.48 13.48 18.84
C ASP A 148 6.45 14.58 18.41
N ALA A 149 7.54 14.23 17.72
CA ALA A 149 8.53 15.17 17.16
C ALA A 149 8.02 15.96 15.94
N ILE A 150 6.94 15.50 15.29
CA ILE A 150 6.31 16.20 14.16
C ILE A 150 5.71 17.53 14.62
N SER A 151 5.82 18.57 13.77
CA SER A 151 5.31 19.90 14.05
C SER A 151 3.79 19.92 14.33
N ASP A 152 3.34 20.78 15.24
CA ASP A 152 1.92 20.91 15.60
C ASP A 152 1.02 21.26 14.40
N ALA A 153 1.58 21.92 13.38
CA ALA A 153 0.85 22.27 12.16
C ALA A 153 0.48 21.03 11.34
N ARG A 154 1.35 20.01 11.31
CA ARG A 154 1.12 18.76 10.58
C ARG A 154 0.32 17.74 11.39
N LYS A 155 0.14 17.92 12.70
CA LYS A 155 -0.65 17.02 13.55
C LYS A 155 -2.16 16.98 13.23
N SER A 156 -2.63 17.83 12.32
CA SER A 156 -3.98 17.78 11.75
C SER A 156 -4.05 17.17 10.35
N ASP A 157 -2.93 16.73 9.79
CA ASP A 157 -2.87 16.05 8.50
C ASP A 157 -3.48 14.64 8.61
N PRO A 158 -4.35 14.22 7.68
CA PRO A 158 -4.93 12.88 7.67
C PRO A 158 -3.89 11.75 7.71
N VAL A 159 -2.75 11.90 7.02
CA VAL A 159 -1.68 10.90 6.99
C VAL A 159 -0.99 10.77 8.35
N TYR A 160 -0.81 11.90 9.05
CA TYR A 160 -0.32 11.86 10.43
C TYR A 160 -1.33 11.17 11.36
N LEU A 161 -2.62 11.52 11.23
CA LEU A 161 -3.68 10.98 12.08
C LEU A 161 -3.86 9.47 11.89
N SER A 162 -3.82 8.98 10.65
CA SER A 162 -3.89 7.56 10.32
C SER A 162 -2.66 6.80 10.83
N THR A 163 -1.45 7.30 10.56
CA THR A 163 -0.21 6.68 11.06
C THR A 163 -0.21 6.61 12.59
N ARG A 164 -0.60 7.70 13.26
CA ARG A 164 -0.74 7.71 14.72
C ARG A 164 -1.79 6.73 15.21
N ALA A 165 -2.91 6.60 14.52
CA ALA A 165 -3.93 5.63 14.88
C ALA A 165 -3.41 4.19 14.80
N MET A 166 -2.66 3.85 13.74
CA MET A 166 -2.06 2.53 13.59
C MET A 166 -1.07 2.23 14.72
N VAL A 167 -0.19 3.18 15.05
CA VAL A 167 0.75 3.04 16.18
C VAL A 167 0.02 2.88 17.51
N LEU A 168 -1.03 3.67 17.74
CA LEU A 168 -1.85 3.57 18.95
C LEU A 168 -2.56 2.22 19.06
N ALA A 169 -3.09 1.69 17.95
CA ALA A 169 -3.75 0.38 17.90
C ALA A 169 -2.76 -0.75 18.19
N ALA A 170 -1.55 -0.71 17.62
CA ALA A 170 -0.49 -1.66 17.93
C ALA A 170 -0.12 -1.63 19.44
N GLY A 171 -0.14 -0.45 20.06
CA GLY A 171 0.01 -0.26 21.51
C GLY A 171 -1.20 -0.65 22.36
N GLY A 172 -2.28 -1.19 21.78
CA GLY A 172 -3.53 -1.54 22.47
C GLY A 172 -4.34 -0.33 22.97
N ARG A 173 -4.11 0.86 22.40
CA ARG A 173 -4.80 2.12 22.72
C ARG A 173 -5.94 2.37 21.73
N ASP A 174 -6.78 1.36 21.53
CA ASP A 174 -7.77 1.29 20.45
C ASP A 174 -8.78 2.45 20.44
N GLU A 175 -9.15 2.97 21.62
CA GLU A 175 -10.07 4.10 21.73
C GLU A 175 -9.45 5.40 21.18
N GLU A 176 -8.16 5.62 21.47
CA GLU A 176 -7.43 6.80 20.99
C GLU A 176 -7.14 6.67 19.49
N ALA A 177 -6.82 5.45 19.03
CA ALA A 177 -6.68 5.13 17.62
C ALA A 177 -7.98 5.44 16.85
N ALA A 178 -9.14 5.03 17.40
CA ALA A 178 -10.43 5.26 16.76
C ALA A 178 -10.73 6.76 16.66
N GLY A 179 -10.49 7.52 17.73
CA GLY A 179 -10.65 8.97 17.69
C GLY A 179 -9.73 9.67 16.67
N ALA A 180 -8.52 9.17 16.45
CA ALA A 180 -7.59 9.71 15.46
C ALA A 180 -8.05 9.39 14.02
N LEU A 181 -8.46 8.15 13.73
CA LEU A 181 -8.99 7.77 12.42
C LEU A 181 -10.33 8.45 12.11
N GLU A 182 -11.22 8.60 13.08
CA GLU A 182 -12.47 9.34 12.90
C GLU A 182 -12.18 10.80 12.51
N ARG A 183 -11.16 11.41 13.11
CA ARG A 183 -10.73 12.76 12.74
C ARG A 183 -10.13 12.81 11.33
N ALA A 184 -9.36 11.80 10.93
CA ALA A 184 -8.81 11.70 9.58
C ALA A 184 -9.95 11.60 8.54
N VAL A 185 -10.92 10.71 8.77
CA VAL A 185 -12.11 10.55 7.92
C VAL A 185 -12.97 11.82 7.86
N GLU A 186 -13.06 12.61 8.94
CA GLU A 186 -13.75 13.90 8.91
C GLU A 186 -13.08 14.93 7.99
N LEU A 187 -11.75 14.85 7.84
CA LEU A 187 -10.97 15.76 7.01
C LEU A 187 -10.99 15.32 5.55
N GLU A 188 -10.88 14.00 5.31
CA GLU A 188 -10.90 13.39 3.98
C GLU A 188 -11.98 12.31 3.90
N PRO A 189 -13.26 12.71 3.75
CA PRO A 189 -14.39 11.78 3.76
C PRO A 189 -14.47 10.87 2.54
N ASP A 190 -13.69 11.17 1.50
CA ASP A 190 -13.65 10.45 0.23
C ASP A 190 -12.38 9.59 0.06
N ASP A 191 -11.57 9.47 1.11
CA ASP A 191 -10.41 8.56 1.15
C ASP A 191 -10.86 7.16 1.58
N ALA A 192 -10.74 6.18 0.68
CA ALA A 192 -11.14 4.80 0.94
C ALA A 192 -10.27 4.10 1.99
N ASP A 193 -8.98 4.42 2.04
CA ASP A 193 -8.01 3.80 2.95
C ASP A 193 -8.31 4.19 4.40
N LEU A 194 -8.67 5.46 4.64
CA LEU A 194 -9.08 5.92 5.97
C LEU A 194 -10.36 5.21 6.45
N HIS A 195 -11.34 5.01 5.56
CA HIS A 195 -12.54 4.23 5.90
C HIS A 195 -12.20 2.77 6.16
N TYR A 196 -11.27 2.18 5.41
CA TYR A 196 -10.83 0.80 5.56
C TYR A 196 -10.12 0.58 6.90
N GLN A 197 -9.14 1.42 7.22
CA GLN A 197 -8.42 1.38 8.51
C GLN A 197 -9.39 1.56 9.70
N LEU A 198 -10.33 2.50 9.60
CA LEU A 198 -11.36 2.70 10.62
C LEU A 198 -12.29 1.48 10.74
N ALA A 199 -12.62 0.81 9.62
CA ALA A 199 -13.42 -0.41 9.65
C ALA A 199 -12.71 -1.53 10.40
N LEU A 200 -11.44 -1.81 10.07
CA LEU A 200 -10.63 -2.84 10.73
C LEU A 200 -10.51 -2.58 12.24
N LEU A 201 -10.28 -1.34 12.64
CA LEU A 201 -10.20 -0.98 14.06
C LEU A 201 -11.55 -1.15 14.78
N ARG A 202 -12.66 -0.84 14.10
CA ARG A 202 -14.01 -1.09 14.62
C ARG A 202 -14.30 -2.58 14.76
N GLU A 203 -13.82 -3.42 13.85
CA GLU A 203 -13.92 -4.88 13.97
C GLU A 203 -13.14 -5.40 15.17
N LEU A 204 -11.91 -4.93 15.36
CA LEU A 204 -11.09 -5.26 16.53
C LEU A 204 -11.80 -4.91 17.86
N ARG A 205 -12.50 -3.76 17.87
CA ARG A 205 -13.29 -3.27 19.03
C ARG A 205 -14.67 -3.94 19.16
N GLY A 206 -15.05 -4.84 18.25
CA GLY A 206 -16.36 -5.51 18.25
C GLY A 206 -17.53 -4.61 17.84
N GLU A 207 -17.27 -3.47 17.22
CA GLU A 207 -18.26 -2.50 16.74
C GLU A 207 -18.81 -2.88 15.35
N GLU A 208 -19.29 -4.11 15.20
CA GLU A 208 -19.62 -4.74 13.90
C GLU A 208 -20.50 -3.88 12.98
N ALA A 209 -21.52 -3.21 13.53
CA ALA A 209 -22.42 -2.38 12.74
C ALA A 209 -21.73 -1.13 12.17
N ALA A 210 -20.82 -0.54 12.93
CA ALA A 210 -20.04 0.63 12.50
C ALA A 210 -18.93 0.22 11.52
N ALA A 211 -18.28 -0.92 11.76
CA ALA A 211 -17.33 -1.52 10.83
C ALA A 211 -17.96 -1.77 9.45
N ARG A 212 -19.13 -2.43 9.40
CA ARG A 212 -19.86 -2.66 8.15
C ARG A 212 -20.23 -1.37 7.43
N ALA A 213 -20.60 -0.32 8.17
CA ALA A 213 -20.90 0.98 7.57
C ALA A 213 -19.65 1.61 6.93
N SER A 214 -18.49 1.49 7.58
CA SER A 214 -17.20 1.90 7.01
C SER A 214 -16.81 1.05 5.80
N MET A 215 -16.91 -0.28 5.86
CA MET A 215 -16.64 -1.15 4.70
C MET A 215 -17.55 -0.87 3.50
N LEU A 216 -18.82 -0.49 3.75
CA LEU A 216 -19.70 -0.04 2.66
C LEU A 216 -19.19 1.25 2.01
N ARG A 217 -18.57 2.14 2.78
CA ARG A 217 -17.95 3.36 2.23
C ARG A 217 -16.69 3.04 1.43
N VAL A 218 -15.87 2.10 1.90
CA VAL A 218 -14.73 1.54 1.15
C VAL A 218 -15.21 1.01 -0.20
N LEU A 219 -16.24 0.14 -0.21
CA LEU A 219 -16.81 -0.37 -1.45
C LEU A 219 -17.28 0.77 -2.37
N GLU A 220 -17.96 1.78 -1.84
CA GLU A 220 -18.44 2.92 -2.65
C GLU A 220 -17.31 3.80 -3.23
N LEU A 221 -16.15 3.85 -2.57
CA LEU A 221 -15.02 4.70 -2.96
C LEU A 221 -14.03 3.97 -3.87
N ASP A 222 -13.71 2.71 -3.55
CA ASP A 222 -12.88 1.85 -4.41
C ASP A 222 -13.60 1.54 -5.73
N VAL A 223 -14.93 1.41 -5.70
CA VAL A 223 -15.73 1.19 -6.90
C VAL A 223 -15.99 2.52 -7.57
N ILE A 224 -15.06 2.92 -8.44
CA ILE A 224 -15.41 3.74 -9.60
C ILE A 224 -16.13 2.81 -10.59
N ASP A 225 -17.46 2.83 -10.51
CA ASP A 225 -18.41 2.00 -11.27
C ASP A 225 -18.23 2.19 -12.80
N GLY A 226 -17.69 1.20 -13.54
CA GLY A 226 -17.77 1.17 -15.02
C GLY A 226 -16.48 0.88 -15.81
N GLU A 227 -16.47 1.28 -17.09
CA GLU A 227 -15.38 1.10 -18.10
C GLU A 227 -14.01 1.63 -17.63
N GLU A 228 -13.99 2.38 -16.53
CA GLU A 228 -12.84 3.03 -15.88
C GLU A 228 -12.01 2.08 -15.00
N SER A 229 -12.58 0.93 -14.59
CA SER A 229 -11.87 -0.09 -13.81
C SER A 229 -10.83 -0.88 -14.64
N GLY A 230 -10.75 -0.68 -15.96
CA GLY A 230 -9.81 -1.37 -16.85
C GLY A 230 -10.10 -2.86 -17.08
N TYR A 231 -10.91 -3.50 -16.23
CA TYR A 231 -11.21 -4.93 -16.31
C TYR A 231 -12.39 -5.26 -17.23
N THR A 232 -12.21 -6.33 -18.01
CA THR A 232 -13.26 -6.92 -18.86
C THR A 232 -14.35 -7.61 -18.02
N PRO A 233 -15.59 -7.77 -18.56
CA PRO A 233 -16.60 -8.58 -17.89
C PRO A 233 -16.13 -10.03 -17.67
N LEU A 234 -16.31 -10.55 -16.46
CA LEU A 234 -15.92 -11.92 -16.10
C LEU A 234 -16.69 -12.95 -16.93
N SER A 235 -15.98 -13.71 -17.76
CA SER A 235 -16.55 -14.77 -18.59
C SER A 235 -16.77 -16.06 -17.80
N GLU A 236 -17.62 -16.96 -18.31
CA GLU A 236 -17.84 -18.28 -17.69
C GLU A 236 -16.54 -19.09 -17.65
N LYS A 237 -15.72 -19.01 -18.70
CA LYS A 237 -14.46 -19.75 -18.77
C LYS A 237 -13.48 -19.30 -17.70
N GLU A 238 -13.34 -17.99 -17.47
CA GLU A 238 -12.50 -17.46 -16.39
C GLU A 238 -13.06 -17.84 -15.02
N ARG A 239 -14.40 -17.82 -14.88
CA ARG A 239 -15.08 -18.25 -13.65
C ARG A 239 -14.76 -19.70 -13.30
N GLU A 240 -14.86 -20.59 -14.28
CA GLU A 240 -14.55 -22.01 -14.14
C GLU A 240 -13.05 -22.22 -13.86
N ALA A 241 -12.17 -21.48 -14.53
CA ALA A 241 -10.72 -21.59 -14.36
C ALA A 241 -10.25 -21.18 -12.95
N LEU A 242 -10.66 -20.02 -12.45
CA LEU A 242 -10.30 -19.56 -11.10
C LEU A 242 -10.86 -20.46 -10.01
N ARG A 243 -12.09 -20.95 -10.20
CA ARG A 243 -12.69 -21.94 -9.29
C ARG A 243 -11.88 -23.23 -9.28
N ALA A 244 -11.55 -23.77 -10.46
CA ALA A 244 -10.79 -25.00 -10.57
C ALA A 244 -9.42 -24.87 -9.90
N ARG A 245 -8.71 -23.75 -10.10
CA ARG A 245 -7.46 -23.47 -9.38
C ARG A 245 -7.64 -23.44 -7.87
N PHE A 246 -8.66 -22.77 -7.36
CA PHE A 246 -8.94 -22.78 -5.93
C PHE A 246 -9.21 -24.20 -5.40
N GLU A 247 -10.01 -24.99 -6.11
CA GLU A 247 -10.37 -26.35 -5.69
C GLU A 247 -9.20 -27.35 -5.81
N GLU A 248 -8.39 -27.26 -6.87
CA GLU A 248 -7.34 -28.22 -7.21
C GLU A 248 -5.98 -27.87 -6.61
N ASP A 249 -5.63 -26.58 -6.54
CA ASP A 249 -4.30 -26.10 -6.11
C ASP A 249 -4.29 -25.53 -4.69
N ILE A 250 -5.44 -25.06 -4.18
CA ILE A 250 -5.53 -24.44 -2.84
C ILE A 250 -6.15 -25.40 -1.82
N LEU A 251 -7.38 -25.87 -2.07
CA LEU A 251 -8.12 -26.68 -1.09
C LEU A 251 -7.50 -28.06 -0.84
N THR A 252 -6.67 -28.56 -1.75
CA THR A 252 -5.93 -29.83 -1.60
C THR A 252 -4.78 -29.73 -0.60
N GLU A 253 -4.24 -28.54 -0.39
CA GLU A 253 -3.16 -28.24 0.59
C GLU A 253 -3.72 -27.91 1.98
N VAL A 254 -5.02 -27.62 2.09
CA VAL A 254 -5.68 -27.30 3.35
C VAL A 254 -5.87 -28.58 4.19
N PRO A 255 -5.50 -28.60 5.49
CA PRO A 255 -5.69 -29.77 6.34
C PRO A 255 -7.16 -30.24 6.41
N ASP A 256 -7.39 -31.56 6.37
CA ASP A 256 -8.74 -32.18 6.34
C ASP A 256 -9.70 -31.62 7.39
N ALA A 257 -9.21 -31.32 8.59
CA ALA A 257 -10.00 -30.78 9.70
C ALA A 257 -10.57 -29.38 9.39
N VAL A 258 -9.81 -28.57 8.66
CA VAL A 258 -10.21 -27.24 8.20
C VAL A 258 -11.07 -27.36 6.95
N LEU A 259 -10.67 -28.21 6.00
CA LEU A 259 -11.40 -28.44 4.76
C LEU A 259 -12.84 -28.91 5.04
N ALA A 260 -13.05 -29.73 6.07
CA ALA A 260 -14.39 -30.17 6.49
C ALA A 260 -15.34 -29.00 6.86
N ARG A 261 -14.81 -27.84 7.25
CA ARG A 261 -15.60 -26.62 7.54
C ARG A 261 -16.03 -25.87 6.27
N MET A 262 -15.41 -26.15 5.13
CA MET A 262 -15.60 -25.47 3.85
C MET A 262 -16.16 -26.37 2.75
N ALA A 263 -16.03 -27.69 2.87
CA ALA A 263 -16.26 -28.65 1.79
C ALA A 263 -17.69 -28.66 1.17
N THR A 264 -18.66 -28.02 1.81
CA THR A 264 -20.07 -28.01 1.35
C THR A 264 -20.57 -26.64 0.95
N VAL A 265 -19.77 -25.58 1.13
CA VAL A 265 -20.22 -24.22 0.83
C VAL A 265 -19.96 -23.88 -0.65
N PRO A 266 -20.83 -23.12 -1.30
CA PRO A 266 -20.59 -22.65 -2.65
C PRO A 266 -19.36 -21.74 -2.71
N ILE A 267 -18.47 -22.01 -3.66
CA ILE A 267 -17.45 -21.05 -4.08
C ILE A 267 -18.11 -20.15 -5.15
N LEU A 268 -17.97 -18.84 -5.04
CA LEU A 268 -18.53 -17.87 -5.97
C LEU A 268 -17.38 -17.05 -6.54
N VAL A 269 -17.22 -17.05 -7.86
CA VAL A 269 -16.20 -16.23 -8.52
C VAL A 269 -16.92 -15.05 -9.18
N GLN A 270 -16.56 -13.86 -8.75
CA GLN A 270 -17.16 -12.59 -9.15
C GLN A 270 -16.07 -11.52 -9.32
N ARG A 271 -16.43 -10.35 -9.84
CA ARG A 271 -15.46 -9.26 -10.06
C ARG A 271 -15.01 -8.62 -8.74
N ARG A 272 -15.99 -8.11 -7.97
CA ARG A 272 -15.85 -7.47 -6.66
C ARG A 272 -17.05 -7.87 -5.77
N ALA A 273 -16.98 -7.63 -4.47
CA ALA A 273 -18.09 -7.86 -3.54
C ALA A 273 -19.35 -7.03 -3.89
N THR A 274 -20.54 -7.55 -3.60
CA THR A 274 -21.79 -6.77 -3.71
C THR A 274 -22.04 -5.97 -2.43
N ARG A 275 -22.86 -4.92 -2.53
CA ARG A 275 -23.29 -4.14 -1.35
C ARG A 275 -23.93 -5.01 -0.28
N GLU A 276 -24.74 -6.00 -0.68
CA GLU A 276 -25.40 -6.93 0.25
C GLU A 276 -24.38 -7.83 0.96
N GLN A 277 -23.37 -8.33 0.24
CA GLN A 277 -22.29 -9.13 0.83
C GLN A 277 -21.50 -8.32 1.86
N VAL A 278 -21.14 -7.07 1.53
CA VAL A 278 -20.41 -6.19 2.45
C VAL A 278 -21.27 -5.81 3.67
N ALA A 279 -22.55 -5.55 3.48
CA ALA A 279 -23.49 -5.32 4.59
C ALA A 279 -23.62 -6.55 5.53
N GLU A 280 -23.33 -7.75 5.02
CA GLU A 280 -23.30 -8.99 5.79
C GLU A 280 -21.94 -9.28 6.45
N GLY A 281 -20.90 -8.49 6.16
CA GLY A 281 -19.57 -8.59 6.78
C GLY A 281 -18.47 -9.09 5.84
N VAL A 282 -18.71 -9.17 4.53
CA VAL A 282 -17.65 -9.48 3.55
C VAL A 282 -16.72 -8.27 3.41
N ASN A 283 -15.42 -8.48 3.60
CA ASN A 283 -14.41 -7.47 3.34
C ASN A 283 -14.34 -7.17 1.81
N PRO A 284 -14.59 -5.93 1.35
CA PRO A 284 -14.57 -5.60 -0.08
C PRO A 284 -13.17 -5.53 -0.71
N ARG A 285 -12.11 -5.66 0.08
CA ARG A 285 -10.69 -5.62 -0.35
C ARG A 285 -9.95 -6.94 -0.20
N ALA A 286 -10.59 -8.01 0.26
CA ALA A 286 -9.95 -9.33 0.34
C ALA A 286 -10.10 -10.11 -0.98
N PRO A 287 -9.04 -10.62 -1.64
CA PRO A 287 -9.18 -11.42 -2.86
C PRO A 287 -10.05 -12.67 -2.68
N ILE A 288 -9.92 -13.32 -1.52
CA ILE A 288 -10.79 -14.40 -1.03
C ILE A 288 -11.51 -13.86 0.19
N ALA A 289 -12.84 -14.01 0.24
CA ALA A 289 -13.63 -13.60 1.41
C ALA A 289 -14.66 -14.64 1.81
N PHE A 290 -14.88 -14.79 3.11
CA PHE A 290 -15.91 -15.67 3.64
C PHE A 290 -17.23 -14.93 3.82
N HIS A 291 -18.29 -15.55 3.32
CA HIS A 291 -19.66 -15.08 3.50
C HIS A 291 -20.35 -15.94 4.54
N GLY A 292 -20.77 -15.36 5.67
CA GLY A 292 -21.42 -16.11 6.74
C GLY A 292 -21.45 -15.36 8.07
N GLU A 293 -21.60 -16.10 9.16
CA GLU A 293 -21.50 -15.58 10.52
C GLU A 293 -20.16 -16.01 11.10
N PRO A 294 -19.22 -15.09 11.40
CA PRO A 294 -17.92 -15.45 11.94
C PRO A 294 -18.03 -16.00 13.36
N ALA A 295 -17.01 -16.74 13.77
CA ALA A 295 -16.86 -17.22 15.14
C ALA A 295 -16.68 -16.05 16.10
N ARG A 296 -17.34 -16.10 17.26
CA ARG A 296 -17.28 -15.02 18.25
C ARG A 296 -17.17 -15.56 19.66
N GLU A 297 -16.45 -14.82 20.49
CA GLU A 297 -16.40 -15.09 21.91
C GLU A 297 -17.60 -14.47 22.62
N LEU A 298 -18.25 -15.28 23.44
CA LEU A 298 -19.41 -14.87 24.22
C LEU A 298 -18.95 -14.24 25.54
N ALA A 299 -19.85 -13.51 26.20
CA ALA A 299 -19.55 -12.83 27.47
C ALA A 299 -19.10 -13.77 28.60
N ASP A 300 -19.30 -15.08 28.46
CA ASP A 300 -18.85 -16.11 29.40
C ASP A 300 -17.48 -16.73 29.03
N GLY A 301 -16.81 -16.20 28.00
CA GLY A 301 -15.52 -16.67 27.49
C GLY A 301 -15.61 -17.93 26.62
N SER A 302 -16.82 -18.42 26.32
CA SER A 302 -16.99 -19.54 25.38
C SER A 302 -16.95 -19.05 23.93
N LEU A 303 -16.40 -19.88 23.03
CA LEU A 303 -16.39 -19.59 21.60
C LEU A 303 -17.65 -20.17 20.95
N GLN A 304 -18.42 -19.32 20.28
CA GLN A 304 -19.45 -19.74 19.33
C GLN A 304 -18.78 -19.97 17.98
N ASP A 305 -18.90 -21.19 17.44
CA ASP A 305 -18.38 -21.52 16.11
C ASP A 305 -19.05 -20.68 15.02
N GLY A 306 -18.25 -20.28 14.03
CA GLY A 306 -18.73 -19.58 12.83
C GLY A 306 -19.53 -20.50 11.91
N THR A 307 -20.49 -19.92 11.19
CA THR A 307 -21.29 -20.59 10.16
C THR A 307 -20.97 -20.00 8.80
N LEU A 308 -20.15 -20.69 8.03
CA LEU A 308 -19.81 -20.33 6.66
C LEU A 308 -20.98 -20.66 5.71
N ARG A 309 -21.34 -19.71 4.85
CA ARG A 309 -22.39 -19.84 3.82
C ARG A 309 -21.84 -19.83 2.40
N GLY A 310 -20.65 -19.29 2.18
CA GLY A 310 -20.00 -19.26 0.88
C GLY A 310 -18.56 -18.74 0.97
N ILE A 311 -17.78 -19.05 -0.06
CA ILE A 311 -16.44 -18.50 -0.28
C ILE A 311 -16.53 -17.65 -1.54
N ILE A 312 -16.05 -16.42 -1.49
CA ILE A 312 -16.10 -15.50 -2.61
C ILE A 312 -14.67 -15.27 -3.10
N ILE A 313 -14.45 -15.48 -4.39
CA ILE A 313 -13.22 -15.15 -5.10
C ILE A 313 -13.49 -13.87 -5.89
N MET A 314 -12.82 -12.78 -5.54
CA MET A 314 -12.92 -11.47 -6.16
C MET A 314 -11.82 -11.31 -7.20
N ARG A 315 -12.17 -11.56 -8.46
CA ARG A 315 -11.24 -11.60 -9.59
C ARG A 315 -10.48 -10.29 -9.76
N ASP A 316 -11.16 -9.15 -9.67
CA ASP A 316 -10.52 -7.86 -9.97
C ASP A 316 -9.43 -7.55 -8.93
N LEU A 317 -9.69 -7.81 -7.64
CA LEU A 317 -8.66 -7.70 -6.58
C LEU A 317 -7.50 -8.68 -6.78
N LEU A 318 -7.82 -9.92 -7.12
CA LEU A 318 -6.79 -10.93 -7.37
C LEU A 318 -5.86 -10.53 -8.52
N LEU A 319 -6.40 -9.85 -9.55
CA LEU A 319 -5.58 -9.34 -10.66
C LEU A 319 -4.78 -8.10 -10.28
N ASP A 320 -5.27 -7.29 -9.32
CA ASP A 320 -4.55 -6.13 -8.79
C ASP A 320 -3.29 -6.59 -7.99
N GLU A 321 -3.27 -7.81 -7.46
CA GLU A 321 -2.20 -8.34 -6.59
C GLU A 321 -1.20 -9.27 -7.30
N VAL A 322 -1.37 -9.55 -8.59
CA VAL A 322 -0.52 -10.52 -9.32
C VAL A 322 0.14 -9.93 -10.55
N ASP A 323 1.45 -10.13 -10.66
CA ASP A 323 2.21 -9.77 -11.86
C ASP A 323 2.10 -10.84 -12.96
N SER A 324 1.86 -12.09 -12.56
CA SER A 324 1.81 -13.24 -13.46
C SER A 324 0.80 -14.31 -13.03
N GLU A 325 0.49 -15.25 -13.94
CA GLU A 325 -0.39 -16.38 -13.62
C GLU A 325 0.21 -17.33 -12.55
N ASP A 326 1.53 -17.28 -12.33
CA ASP A 326 2.20 -18.12 -11.33
C ASP A 326 1.98 -17.57 -9.91
N ASP A 327 1.67 -16.28 -9.76
CA ASP A 327 1.44 -15.60 -8.48
C ASP A 327 0.02 -15.81 -7.93
N LEU A 328 -0.91 -16.26 -8.79
CA LEU A 328 -2.31 -16.50 -8.43
C LEU A 328 -2.47 -17.44 -7.23
N VAL A 329 -1.74 -18.56 -7.23
CA VAL A 329 -1.86 -19.59 -6.18
C VAL A 329 -1.33 -19.08 -4.84
N PRO A 330 -0.11 -18.51 -4.76
CA PRO A 330 0.38 -17.85 -3.54
C PRO A 330 -0.58 -16.82 -2.96
N VAL A 331 -1.10 -15.89 -3.78
CA VAL A 331 -2.01 -14.83 -3.33
C VAL A 331 -3.33 -15.41 -2.81
N MET A 332 -3.95 -16.33 -3.55
CA MET A 332 -5.20 -16.97 -3.12
C MET A 332 -5.02 -17.77 -1.82
N MET A 333 -3.86 -18.43 -1.65
CA MET A 333 -3.55 -19.17 -0.42
C MET A 333 -3.39 -18.23 0.77
N LEU A 334 -2.64 -17.14 0.62
CA LEU A 334 -2.44 -16.15 1.68
C LEU A 334 -3.77 -15.54 2.13
N SER A 335 -4.57 -15.06 1.18
CA SER A 335 -5.88 -14.48 1.46
C SER A 335 -6.84 -15.50 2.11
N LEU A 336 -6.81 -16.77 1.69
CA LEU A 336 -7.58 -17.82 2.36
C LEU A 336 -7.14 -18.03 3.82
N LEU A 337 -5.83 -18.01 4.09
CA LEU A 337 -5.31 -18.20 5.45
C LEU A 337 -5.73 -17.07 6.39
N GLU A 338 -5.74 -15.83 5.89
CA GLU A 338 -6.22 -14.66 6.62
C GLU A 338 -7.70 -14.81 6.97
N GLU A 339 -8.55 -15.18 5.99
CA GLU A 339 -9.97 -15.44 6.22
C GLU A 339 -10.21 -16.60 7.18
N LEU A 340 -9.43 -17.69 7.09
CA LEU A 340 -9.53 -18.79 8.03
C LEU A 340 -9.22 -18.36 9.47
N ARG A 341 -8.21 -17.52 9.65
CA ARG A 341 -7.84 -16.96 10.97
C ARG A 341 -8.93 -16.02 11.46
N ALA A 342 -9.35 -15.05 10.66
CA ALA A 342 -10.33 -14.05 11.06
C ALA A 342 -11.72 -14.66 11.30
N PHE A 343 -12.23 -15.46 10.37
CA PHE A 343 -13.60 -15.97 10.42
C PHE A 343 -13.79 -17.09 11.43
N PHE A 344 -12.80 -17.98 11.60
CA PHE A 344 -12.90 -19.11 12.53
C PHE A 344 -12.09 -18.94 13.82
N ARG A 345 -11.37 -17.83 14.00
CA ARG A 345 -10.44 -17.57 15.13
C ARG A 345 -9.39 -18.68 15.27
N LEU A 346 -8.74 -19.02 14.17
CA LEU A 346 -7.74 -20.10 14.07
C LEU A 346 -6.31 -19.54 14.07
N ASP A 347 -5.93 -18.84 15.14
CA ASP A 347 -4.68 -18.08 15.21
C ASP A 347 -3.42 -18.96 15.05
N ASP A 348 -3.49 -20.24 15.46
CA ASP A 348 -2.39 -21.21 15.40
C ASP A 348 -2.33 -22.04 14.09
N LEU A 349 -3.04 -21.65 13.04
CA LEU A 349 -3.08 -22.45 11.81
C LEU A 349 -1.69 -22.49 11.11
N GLN A 350 -1.05 -23.66 11.14
CA GLN A 350 0.14 -23.98 10.35
C GLN A 350 -0.25 -24.89 9.17
N MET A 351 0.17 -24.53 7.97
CA MET A 351 -0.01 -25.36 6.78
C MET A 351 0.86 -26.62 6.88
N ALA A 352 0.41 -27.71 6.26
CA ALA A 352 1.27 -28.86 6.05
C ALA A 352 2.44 -28.42 5.17
N SER A 353 3.67 -28.51 5.67
CA SER A 353 4.86 -28.33 4.84
C SER A 353 4.91 -29.49 3.84
N GLY A 354 4.51 -29.23 2.59
CA GLY A 354 4.72 -30.13 1.45
C GLY A 354 6.19 -30.22 1.06
#